data_AF-A0A1A9HB32-F1
#
_entry.id   AF-A0A1A9HB32-F1
#
_cell.length_a   1.000
_cell.length_b   1.000
_cell.length_c   1.000
_cell.angle_alpha   90.00
_cell.angle_beta   90.00
_cell.angle_gamma   90.00
#
_symmetry.space_group_name_H-M   'P 1'
#
loop_
_entity.id
_entity.type
_entity.pdbx_description
1 polymer ?
#
loop_
_entity_poly.entity_id
_entity_poly.type
_entity_poly.pdbx_seq_one_letter_code
_entity_poly.pdbx_strand_id
1 'polypeptide(L)' 'MLYFCFSILELKTDTPLLNRTAALKEHALLIINETNALMFLEMLKIFGLLSQAHHNDVLKILEKILQN' A
#
# COMPACT_ATOMS: atom_id res chain seq x y z
N MET A 1 13.93 -0.80 -5.12
CA MET A 1 13.17 0.24 -4.41
C MET A 1 11.82 0.33 -5.08
N LEU A 2 10.74 0.21 -4.32
CA LEU A 2 9.36 0.24 -4.82
C LEU A 2 8.64 1.41 -4.16
N TYR A 3 7.93 2.20 -4.96
CA TYR A 3 7.13 3.33 -4.50
C TYR A 3 5.66 3.07 -4.85
N PHE A 4 4.77 3.30 -3.89
CA PHE A 4 3.34 3.19 -4.09
C PHE A 4 2.73 4.60 -4.14
N CYS A 5 2.23 4.98 -5.32
CA CYS A 5 1.70 6.30 -5.58
C CYS A 5 0.18 6.22 -5.78
N PHE A 6 -0.54 7.20 -5.24
CA PHE A 6 -1.98 7.34 -5.39
C PHE A 6 -2.35 8.82 -5.43
N SER A 7 -3.55 9.12 -5.93
CA SER A 7 -4.07 10.49 -5.94
C SER A 7 -4.38 10.94 -4.51
N ILE A 8 -4.11 12.21 -4.19
CA ILE A 8 -4.51 12.81 -2.91
C ILE A 8 -6.04 12.76 -2.69
N LEU A 9 -6.81 12.57 -3.77
CA LEU A 9 -8.26 12.42 -3.73
C LEU A 9 -8.71 11.07 -3.15
N GLU A 10 -7.84 10.06 -3.14
CA GLU A 10 -8.13 8.74 -2.55
C GLU A 10 -8.06 8.75 -1.01
N LEU A 11 -7.57 9.85 -0.43
CA LEU A 11 -7.37 9.98 1.01
C LEU A 11 -8.62 10.48 1.71
N LYS A 12 -9.08 9.71 2.70
CA LYS A 12 -10.13 10.13 3.62
C LYS A 12 -9.56 11.09 4.67
N THR A 13 -10.18 12.24 4.79
CA THR A 13 -9.83 13.34 5.71
C THR A 13 -11.09 14.02 6.20
N ASP A 14 -11.01 14.76 7.31
CA ASP A 14 -12.15 15.54 7.83
C ASP A 14 -12.53 16.68 6.86
N THR A 15 -11.54 17.26 6.18
CA THR A 15 -11.74 18.25 5.13
C THR A 15 -10.89 17.89 3.90
N PRO A 16 -11.43 17.98 2.67
CA PRO A 16 -10.70 17.61 1.46
C PRO A 16 -9.33 18.30 1.36
N LEU A 17 -8.30 17.56 0.96
CA LEU A 17 -6.92 18.08 0.85
C LEU A 17 -6.68 18.93 -0.41
N LEU A 18 -7.51 18.75 -1.45
CA LEU A 18 -7.33 19.48 -2.71
C LEU A 18 -7.48 20.99 -2.50
N ASN A 19 -6.60 21.78 -3.11
CA ASN A 19 -6.59 23.25 -3.08
C ASN A 19 -6.37 23.89 -1.70
N ARG A 20 -5.69 23.19 -0.79
CA ARG A 20 -5.26 23.79 0.48
C ARG A 20 -3.91 23.27 0.95
N THR A 21 -3.37 23.93 1.95
CA THR A 21 -2.19 23.48 2.68
C THR A 21 -2.61 22.55 3.81
N ALA A 22 -1.87 21.45 3.99
CA ALA A 22 -2.06 20.57 5.14
C ALA A 22 -1.69 21.31 6.44
N ALA A 23 -2.46 21.08 7.51
CA ALA A 23 -2.16 21.65 8.81
C ALA A 23 -0.95 20.94 9.46
N LEU A 24 -0.37 21.58 10.48
CA LEU A 24 0.73 21.00 11.24
C LEU A 24 0.29 19.66 11.85
N LYS A 25 1.02 18.58 11.51
CA LYS A 25 0.73 17.20 11.96
C LYS A 25 -0.66 16.70 11.55
N GLU A 26 -1.21 17.19 10.44
CA GLU A 26 -2.41 16.62 9.85
C GLU A 26 -2.14 15.22 9.31
N HIS A 27 -3.10 14.31 9.51
CA HIS A 27 -3.05 12.95 9.01
C HIS A 27 -4.24 12.68 8.08
N ALA A 28 -4.04 11.77 7.15
CA ALA A 28 -5.06 11.33 6.20
C ALA A 28 -5.05 9.81 6.09
N LEU A 29 -6.19 9.22 5.76
CA LEU A 29 -6.36 7.77 5.75
C LEU A 29 -6.54 7.26 4.33
N LEU A 30 -5.64 6.40 3.87
CA LEU A 30 -5.91 5.56 2.71
C LEU A 30 -6.71 4.35 3.18
N ILE A 31 -7.97 4.24 2.74
CA ILE A 31 -8.86 3.17 3.17
C ILE A 31 -8.66 1.94 2.30
N ILE A 32 -8.21 0.84 2.91
CA ILE A 32 -8.10 -0.47 2.26
C ILE A 32 -9.36 -1.28 2.59
N ASN A 33 -9.97 -1.84 1.56
CA ASN A 33 -11.19 -2.65 1.65
C ASN A 33 -11.18 -3.73 0.56
N GLU A 34 -12.24 -4.52 0.48
CA GLU A 34 -12.33 -5.65 -0.45
C GLU A 34 -12.25 -5.25 -1.94
N THR A 35 -12.61 -4.00 -2.29
CA THR A 35 -12.58 -3.56 -3.69
C THR A 35 -11.19 -3.11 -4.15
N ASN A 36 -10.26 -2.80 -3.23
CA ASN A 36 -8.91 -2.35 -3.58
C ASN A 36 -7.78 -3.22 -3.00
N ALA A 37 -8.09 -4.16 -2.10
CA ALA A 37 -7.10 -5.05 -1.48
C ALA A 37 -6.28 -5.86 -2.50
N LEU A 38 -6.87 -6.25 -3.62
CA LEU A 38 -6.19 -7.01 -4.68
C LEU A 38 -4.96 -6.28 -5.24
N MET A 39 -4.96 -4.94 -5.27
CA MET A 39 -3.80 -4.16 -5.72
C MET A 39 -2.57 -4.40 -4.85
N PHE A 40 -2.76 -4.62 -3.55
CA PHE A 40 -1.65 -4.88 -2.62
C PHE A 40 -1.08 -6.29 -2.80
N LEU A 41 -1.89 -7.27 -3.23
CA LEU A 41 -1.42 -8.60 -3.62
C LEU A 41 -0.58 -8.54 -4.89
N GLU A 42 -1.00 -7.75 -5.88
CA GLU A 42 -0.19 -7.51 -7.09
C GLU A 42 1.11 -6.78 -6.75
N MET A 43 1.09 -5.82 -5.82
CA MET A 43 2.30 -5.15 -5.33
C MET A 43 3.26 -6.13 -4.65
N LEU A 44 2.74 -7.08 -3.84
CA LEU A 44 3.55 -8.13 -3.22
C LEU A 44 4.20 -9.05 -4.27
N LYS A 45 3.45 -9.38 -5.33
CA LYS A 45 3.98 -10.14 -6.48
C LYS A 45 5.08 -9.37 -7.21
N ILE A 46 4.87 -8.07 -7.49
CA ILE A 46 5.90 -7.21 -8.09
C ILE A 46 7.16 -7.20 -7.22
N PHE A 47 7.00 -7.08 -5.89
CA PHE A 47 8.12 -7.11 -4.96
C PHE A 47 8.92 -8.41 -5.06
N GLY A 48 8.24 -9.55 -5.15
CA GLY A 48 8.87 -10.87 -5.32
C GLY A 48 9.62 -11.05 -6.65
N LEU A 49 9.41 -10.18 -7.64
CA LEU A 49 10.10 -10.19 -8.92
C LEU A 49 11.32 -9.23 -8.95
N LEU A 50 11.53 -8.41 -7.92
CA LEU A 50 12.56 -7.36 -7.94
C LEU A 50 14.00 -7.90 -7.83
N SER A 51 14.23 -8.97 -7.07
CA SER A 51 15.53 -9.64 -6.95
C SER A 51 15.37 -11.01 -6.29
N GLN A 52 16.41 -11.84 -6.32
CA GLN A 52 16.38 -13.14 -5.64
C GLN A 52 16.13 -13.03 -4.13
N ALA A 53 16.69 -12.00 -3.48
CA ALA A 53 16.46 -11.76 -2.06
C ALA A 53 14.98 -11.45 -1.79
N HIS A 54 14.40 -10.50 -2.54
CA HIS A 54 12.97 -10.16 -2.39
C HIS A 54 12.05 -11.35 -2.74
N HIS A 55 12.42 -12.15 -3.74
CA HIS A 55 11.69 -13.37 -4.08
C HIS A 55 11.59 -14.33 -2.89
N ASN A 56 12.73 -14.61 -2.26
CA ASN A 56 12.79 -15.49 -1.09
C ASN A 56 12.00 -14.93 0.09
N ASP A 57 12.05 -13.61 0.32
CA ASP A 57 11.32 -12.97 1.41
C ASP A 57 9.80 -13.04 1.18
N VAL A 58 9.33 -12.77 -0.04
CA VAL A 58 7.90 -12.86 -0.39
C VAL A 58 7.37 -14.28 -0.22
N LEU A 59 8.12 -15.30 -0.67
CA LEU A 59 7.71 -16.70 -0.47
C LEU A 59 7.56 -17.04 1.01
N LYS A 60 8.51 -16.64 1.87
CA LYS A 60 8.42 -16.88 3.32
C LYS A 60 7.25 -16.17 3.97
N ILE A 61 6.93 -14.94 3.52
CA ILE A 61 5.76 -14.21 4.00
C ILE A 61 4.48 -14.97 3.61
N LEU A 62 4.37 -15.42 2.36
CA LEU A 62 3.21 -16.19 1.87
C LEU A 62 3.07 -17.52 2.61
N GLU A 63 4.16 -18.28 2.77
CA GLU A 63 4.18 -19.50 3.57
C GLU A 63 3.66 -19.26 4.99
N LYS A 64 4.09 -18.17 5.63
CA LYS A 64 3.66 -17.85 6.99
C LYS A 64 2.18 -17.44 7.07
N ILE A 65 1.67 -16.71 6.08
CA ILE A 65 0.25 -16.34 6.00
C ILE A 65 -0.63 -17.58 5.80
N LEU A 66 -0.23 -18.51 4.92
CA LEU A 66 -0.99 -19.71 4.59
C LEU A 66 -0.95 -20.80 5.67
N GLN A 67 -0.03 -20.70 6.63
CA GLN A 67 0.05 -21.59 7.80
C GLN A 67 -0.85 -21.17 8.97
N ASN A 68 -1.39 -19.95 8.95
CA ASN A 68 -2.37 -19.48 9.92
C ASN A 68 -3.79 -19.90 9.52
#